data_AF-A0A7Z7YRI2-F1
#
_entry.id   AF-A0A7Z7YRI2-F1
#
_cell.length_a   1.000
_cell.length_b   1.000
_cell.length_c   1.000
_cell.angle_alpha   90.00
_cell.angle_beta   90.00
_cell.angle_gamma   90.00
#
_symmetry.space_group_name_H-M   'P 1'
#
loop_
_entity.id
_entity.type
_entity.pdbx_description
1 polymer ?
#
loop_
_entity_poly.entity_id
_entity_poly.type
_entity_poly.pdbx_seq_one_letter_code
_entity_poly.pdbx_strand_id
1 'polypeptide(L)'
;IPHDGQINAHHYTLALLESMKLRDIKRYESTEVTSIERHKGYYSVKTDQSSTIEAHKIIVAGGAWSSQLLTQYHLQRQVIGVKGEVILLENNDLSLTETLFMTNGCYIVPKQPNRFLIGATSEFNNYS
;
A
#
# COMPACT_ATOMS: atom_id res chain seq x y z
N ILE A 1 20.59 9.81 -7.44
CA ILE A 1 21.41 9.86 -6.21
C ILE A 1 22.18 8.54 -6.14
N PRO A 2 23.50 8.52 -5.88
CA PRO A 2 24.35 7.33 -6.11
C PRO A 2 23.99 6.07 -5.31
N HIS A 3 23.13 6.17 -4.30
CA HIS A 3 22.74 5.06 -3.42
C HIS A 3 21.24 4.77 -3.44
N ASP A 4 20.49 5.41 -4.34
CA ASP A 4 19.06 5.14 -4.49
C ASP A 4 18.87 3.82 -5.21
N GLY A 5 18.49 2.80 -4.43
CA GLY A 5 18.14 1.49 -4.95
C GLY A 5 16.67 1.37 -5.33
N GLN A 6 16.32 0.19 -5.82
CA GLN A 6 14.94 -0.19 -6.09
C GLN A 6 14.69 -1.62 -5.63
N ILE A 7 13.43 -1.92 -5.31
CA ILE A 7 12.97 -3.27 -5.00
C ILE A 7 11.83 -3.66 -5.94
N ASN A 8 11.51 -4.95 -6.00
CA ASN A 8 10.23 -5.40 -6.53
C ASN A 8 9.21 -5.35 -5.39
N ALA A 9 8.29 -4.38 -5.44
CA ALA A 9 7.30 -4.17 -4.38
C ALA A 9 6.39 -5.39 -4.16
N HIS A 10 6.01 -6.10 -5.23
CA HIS A 10 5.20 -7.31 -5.13
C HIS A 10 5.93 -8.42 -4.37
N HIS A 11 7.18 -8.72 -4.74
CA HIS A 11 7.98 -9.73 -4.04
C HIS A 11 8.28 -9.34 -2.60
N TYR A 12 8.51 -8.05 -2.33
CA TYR A 12 8.73 -7.57 -0.96
C TYR A 12 7.49 -7.78 -0.08
N THR A 13 6.30 -7.44 -0.58
CA THR A 13 5.04 -7.69 0.13
C THR A 13 4.83 -9.18 0.38
N LEU A 14 5.04 -10.03 -0.63
CA LEU A 14 4.94 -11.49 -0.46
C LEU A 14 5.92 -12.00 0.61
N ALA A 15 7.16 -11.54 0.60
CA ALA A 15 8.16 -11.92 1.62
C ALA A 15 7.73 -11.54 3.04
N LEU A 16 7.13 -10.35 3.22
CA LEU A 16 6.56 -9.95 4.51
C LEU A 16 5.39 -10.86 4.91
N LEU A 17 4.50 -11.19 3.98
CA LEU A 17 3.37 -12.11 4.25
C LEU A 17 3.84 -13.52 4.63
N GLU A 18 4.86 -14.05 3.96
CA GLU A 18 5.47 -15.33 4.32
C GLU A 18 6.14 -15.27 5.69
N SER A 19 6.82 -14.16 6.03
CA SER A 19 7.44 -13.98 7.34
C SER A 19 6.44 -14.00 8.49
N MET A 20 5.18 -13.61 8.23
CA MET A 20 4.10 -13.67 9.22
C MET A 20 3.64 -15.11 9.49
N LYS A 21 3.71 -16.02 8.50
CA LYS A 21 3.35 -17.44 8.69
C LYS A 21 4.27 -18.17 9.67
N LEU A 22 5.49 -17.67 9.83
CA LEU A 22 6.47 -18.19 10.77
C LEU A 22 6.25 -17.69 12.21
N ARG A 23 5.16 -16.95 12.45
CA ARG A 23 4.83 -16.28 13.72
C ARG A 23 3.38 -16.57 14.07
N ASP A 24 3.05 -16.47 15.35
CA ASP A 24 1.67 -16.62 15.85
C ASP A 24 0.84 -15.36 15.58
N ILE A 25 0.61 -15.07 14.30
CA ILE A 25 -0.17 -13.92 13.83
C ILE A 25 -1.42 -14.44 13.14
N LYS A 26 -2.58 -14.18 13.75
CA LYS A 26 -3.86 -14.47 13.12
C LYS A 26 -4.16 -13.44 12.04
N ARG A 27 -4.43 -13.92 10.82
CA ARG A 27 -4.80 -13.08 9.66
C ARG A 27 -6.27 -13.29 9.32
N TYR A 28 -6.94 -12.20 8.99
CA TYR A 28 -8.32 -12.16 8.51
C TYR A 28 -8.29 -11.61 7.09
N GLU A 29 -8.36 -12.49 6.10
CA GLU A 29 -8.42 -12.12 4.69
C GLU A 29 -9.88 -11.87 4.27
N SER A 30 -10.11 -11.10 3.21
CA SER A 30 -11.46 -10.77 2.72
C SER A 30 -12.41 -10.30 3.83
N THR A 31 -11.87 -9.49 4.76
CA THR A 31 -12.58 -8.98 5.93
C THR A 31 -12.35 -7.47 5.98
N GLU A 32 -13.37 -6.71 5.59
CA GLU A 32 -13.33 -5.26 5.64
C GLU A 32 -13.65 -4.76 7.04
N VAL A 33 -12.84 -3.87 7.58
CA VAL A 33 -13.15 -3.17 8.84
C VAL A 33 -14.07 -2.00 8.52
N THR A 34 -15.30 -2.03 9.05
CA THR A 34 -16.33 -1.02 8.78
C THR A 34 -16.38 0.08 9.84
N SER A 35 -16.00 -0.23 11.09
CA SER A 35 -15.85 0.79 12.15
C SER A 35 -14.91 0.35 13.28
N ILE A 36 -14.38 1.33 14.01
CA ILE A 36 -13.58 1.13 15.22
C ILE A 36 -14.19 1.95 16.34
N GLU A 37 -14.65 1.30 17.41
CA GLU A 37 -15.30 1.92 18.55
C GLU A 37 -14.40 1.84 19.79
N ARG A 38 -14.21 2.97 20.47
CA ARG A 38 -13.39 3.03 21.68
C ARG A 38 -14.23 2.74 22.92
N HIS A 39 -13.73 1.86 23.76
CA HIS A 39 -14.27 1.57 25.08
C HIS A 39 -13.26 1.93 26.19
N LYS A 40 -13.64 1.69 27.44
CA LYS A 40 -12.75 1.88 28.59
C LYS A 40 -11.66 0.81 28.60
N GLY A 41 -10.49 1.14 28.06
CA GLY A 41 -9.29 0.30 28.09
C GLY A 41 -9.09 -0.62 26.89
N TYR A 42 -10.00 -0.61 25.90
CA TYR A 42 -9.90 -1.41 24.68
C TYR A 42 -10.73 -0.80 23.53
N TYR A 43 -10.68 -1.43 22.36
CA TYR A 43 -11.41 -1.07 21.15
C TYR A 43 -12.17 -2.29 20.61
N SER A 44 -13.36 -2.04 20.08
CA SER A 44 -14.12 -2.99 19.28
C SER A 44 -13.97 -2.65 17.80
N VAL A 45 -13.64 -3.64 16.99
CA VAL A 45 -13.47 -3.53 15.54
C VAL A 45 -14.61 -4.27 14.88
N LYS A 46 -15.53 -3.54 14.26
CA LYS A 46 -16.61 -4.12 13.47
C LYS A 46 -16.09 -4.42 12.07
N THR A 47 -16.50 -5.58 11.56
CA THR A 47 -16.15 -6.03 10.22
C THR A 47 -17.40 -6.18 9.36
N ASP A 48 -17.23 -6.34 8.06
CA ASP A 48 -18.30 -6.75 7.13
C ASP A 48 -18.77 -8.19 7.37
N GLN A 49 -18.00 -8.96 8.15
CA GLN A 49 -18.36 -10.27 8.66
C GLN A 49 -19.08 -10.16 10.02
N SER A 50 -19.73 -11.25 10.44
CA SER A 50 -20.55 -11.25 11.68
C SER A 50 -19.74 -11.13 12.97
N SER A 51 -18.43 -11.36 12.96
CA SER A 51 -17.59 -11.33 14.16
C SER A 51 -17.01 -9.94 14.43
N THR A 52 -17.19 -9.43 15.65
CA THR A 52 -16.44 -8.28 16.18
C THR A 52 -15.10 -8.75 16.75
N ILE A 53 -14.04 -7.97 16.53
CA ILE A 53 -12.71 -8.24 17.08
C ILE A 53 -12.39 -7.19 18.16
N GLU A 54 -11.98 -7.63 19.35
CA GLU A 54 -11.55 -6.73 20.42
C GLU A 54 -10.02 -6.64 20.50
N ALA A 55 -9.50 -5.45 20.76
CA ALA A 55 -8.08 -5.25 20.97
C ALA A 55 -7.78 -4.06 21.89
N HIS A 56 -6.69 -4.15 22.66
CA HIS A 56 -6.23 -3.03 23.51
C HIS A 56 -5.54 -1.91 22.71
N LYS A 57 -5.02 -2.23 21.52
CA LYS A 57 -4.32 -1.30 20.63
C LYS A 57 -4.73 -1.59 19.19
N ILE A 58 -4.91 -0.53 18.42
CA ILE A 58 -5.22 -0.59 17.00
C ILE A 58 -4.18 0.24 16.25
N ILE A 59 -3.66 -0.32 15.15
CA ILE A 59 -2.86 0.41 14.16
C ILE A 59 -3.68 0.42 12.88
N VAL A 60 -4.04 1.61 12.40
CA VAL A 60 -4.70 1.74 11.09
C VAL A 60 -3.64 1.91 10.01
N ALA A 61 -3.55 0.91 9.14
CA ALA A 61 -2.63 0.85 8.02
C ALA A 61 -3.36 0.65 6.68
N GLY A 62 -4.55 1.24 6.54
CA GLY A 62 -5.46 1.06 5.39
C GLY A 62 -5.10 1.87 4.14
N GLY A 63 -3.91 2.47 4.07
CA GLY A 63 -3.48 3.28 2.92
C GLY A 63 -4.44 4.44 2.62
N ALA A 64 -4.78 4.62 1.34
CA ALA A 64 -5.64 5.68 0.83
C ALA A 64 -7.05 5.70 1.48
N TRP A 65 -7.54 4.57 1.97
CA TRP A 65 -8.87 4.44 2.59
C TRP A 65 -8.89 4.76 4.10
N SER A 66 -7.73 5.02 4.72
CA SER A 66 -7.63 5.18 6.18
C SER A 66 -8.52 6.31 6.72
N SER A 67 -8.67 7.41 5.99
CA SER A 67 -9.49 8.53 6.45
C SER A 67 -10.99 8.25 6.41
N GLN A 68 -11.47 7.40 5.48
CA GLN A 68 -12.88 7.00 5.44
C GLN A 68 -13.25 6.22 6.70
N LEU A 69 -12.43 5.24 7.09
CA LEU A 69 -12.62 4.46 8.32
C LEU A 69 -12.56 5.33 9.59
N LEU A 70 -11.71 6.35 9.59
CA LEU A 70 -11.43 7.18 10.77
C LEU A 70 -12.27 8.47 10.83
N THR A 71 -13.31 8.60 9.99
CA THR A 71 -14.15 9.81 9.91
C THR A 71 -14.66 10.27 11.28
N GLN A 72 -15.10 9.34 12.14
CA GLN A 72 -15.62 9.63 13.48
C GLN A 72 -14.58 10.23 14.45
N TYR A 73 -13.28 10.07 14.18
CA TYR A 73 -12.20 10.57 15.02
C TYR A 73 -11.79 12.01 14.68
N HIS A 74 -12.44 12.65 13.71
CA HIS A 74 -12.20 14.05 13.32
C HIS A 74 -10.71 14.39 13.16
N LEU A 75 -9.99 13.55 12.42
CA LEU A 75 -8.55 13.73 12.19
C LEU A 75 -8.28 15.12 11.59
N GLN A 76 -7.24 15.79 12.09
CA GLN A 76 -6.84 17.12 11.60
C GLN A 76 -6.40 17.14 10.13
N ARG A 77 -5.97 15.99 9.60
CA ARG A 77 -5.57 15.82 8.20
C ARG A 77 -6.18 14.55 7.65
N GLN A 78 -6.68 14.64 6.42
CA GLN A 78 -7.22 13.51 5.69
C GLN A 78 -6.21 13.00 4.67
N VAL A 79 -6.16 11.69 4.53
CA VAL A 79 -5.52 11.00 3.42
C VAL A 79 -6.50 11.02 2.25
N ILE A 80 -5.99 11.36 1.06
CA ILE A 80 -6.75 11.31 -0.20
C ILE A 80 -6.08 10.29 -1.13
N GLY A 81 -6.91 9.57 -1.88
CA GLY A 81 -6.45 8.71 -2.98
C GLY A 81 -5.91 9.54 -4.13
N VAL A 82 -4.77 9.12 -4.67
CA VAL A 82 -4.22 9.62 -5.93
C VAL A 82 -3.93 8.39 -6.78
N LYS A 83 -4.69 8.22 -7.86
CA LYS A 83 -4.46 7.16 -8.82
C LYS A 83 -3.23 7.51 -9.66
N GLY A 84 -2.35 6.54 -9.82
CA GLY A 84 -1.23 6.62 -10.75
C GLY A 84 -1.24 5.41 -11.67
N GLU A 85 -1.11 5.67 -12.97
CA GLU A 85 -1.01 4.62 -13.98
C GLU A 85 0.44 4.46 -14.41
N VAL A 86 0.82 3.21 -14.66
CA VAL A 86 2.15 2.82 -15.08
C VAL A 86 2.06 1.84 -16.26
N ILE A 87 3.10 1.81 -17.08
CA ILE A 87 3.22 0.85 -18.18
C ILE A 87 4.49 0.03 -17.96
N LEU A 88 4.42 -1.26 -18.24
CA LEU A 88 5.57 -2.16 -18.25
C LEU A 88 5.87 -2.55 -19.68
N LEU A 89 7.06 -2.21 -20.15
CA LEU A 89 7.56 -2.62 -21.47
C LEU A 89 8.63 -3.69 -21.33
N GLU A 90 8.82 -4.49 -22.37
CA GLU A 90 9.94 -5.44 -22.50
C GLU A 90 10.74 -5.09 -23.75
N ASN A 91 12.06 -5.02 -23.62
CA ASN A 91 12.95 -4.77 -24.76
C ASN A 91 14.32 -5.39 -24.49
N ASN A 92 14.68 -6.41 -25.28
CA ASN A 92 15.94 -7.13 -25.14
C ASN A 92 17.17 -6.39 -25.69
N ASP A 93 16.96 -5.40 -26.55
CA ASP A 93 18.03 -4.62 -27.17
C ASP A 93 18.39 -3.37 -26.35
N LEU A 94 17.52 -2.96 -25.41
CA LEU A 94 17.75 -1.81 -24.54
C LEU A 94 18.57 -2.20 -23.32
N SER A 95 19.75 -1.60 -23.18
CA SER A 95 20.61 -1.74 -21.99
C SER A 95 20.48 -0.50 -21.08
N LEU A 96 19.51 -0.54 -20.16
CA LEU A 96 19.37 0.44 -19.08
C LEU A 96 19.51 -0.27 -17.74
N THR A 97 20.55 0.08 -16.97
CA THR A 97 20.86 -0.55 -15.68
C THR A 97 20.38 0.27 -14.49
N GLU A 98 20.24 1.58 -14.66
CA GLU A 98 19.89 2.54 -13.61
C GLU A 98 18.47 3.09 -13.78
N THR A 99 17.83 3.46 -12.67
CA THR A 99 16.57 4.19 -12.71
C THR A 99 16.78 5.59 -13.25
N LEU A 100 16.00 5.97 -14.27
CA LEU A 100 15.90 7.34 -14.74
C LEU A 100 14.74 8.02 -14.02
N PHE A 101 14.99 9.20 -13.46
CA PHE A 101 13.96 10.01 -12.80
C PHE A 101 14.03 11.45 -13.32
N MET A 102 12.95 11.92 -13.90
CA MET A 102 12.82 13.27 -14.45
C MET A 102 12.23 14.21 -13.40
N THR A 103 12.62 15.49 -13.44
CA THR A 103 12.15 16.51 -12.48
C THR A 103 10.64 16.76 -12.52
N ASN A 104 9.97 16.38 -13.60
CA ASN A 104 8.52 16.45 -13.75
C ASN A 104 7.77 15.25 -13.13
N GLY A 105 8.49 14.33 -12.47
CA GLY A 105 7.90 13.16 -11.78
C GLY A 105 7.82 11.89 -12.63
N CYS A 106 8.20 11.94 -13.90
CA CYS A 106 8.29 10.75 -14.74
C CYS A 106 9.52 9.90 -14.37
N TYR A 107 9.39 8.58 -14.38
CA TYR A 107 10.46 7.64 -14.12
C TYR A 107 10.44 6.46 -15.09
N ILE A 108 11.62 5.90 -15.32
CA ILE A 108 11.83 4.61 -16.01
C ILE A 108 12.69 3.74 -15.09
N VAL A 109 12.12 2.65 -14.59
CA VAL A 109 12.78 1.74 -13.65
C VAL A 109 13.06 0.42 -14.36
N PRO A 110 14.34 0.05 -14.61
CA PRO A 110 14.67 -1.24 -15.20
C PRO A 110 14.37 -2.39 -14.22
N LYS A 111 13.71 -3.44 -14.69
CA LYS A 111 13.34 -4.64 -13.94
C LYS A 111 13.82 -5.88 -14.69
N GLN A 112 14.23 -6.90 -13.94
CA GLN A 112 14.71 -8.15 -14.54
C GLN A 112 13.56 -9.07 -15.00
N PRO A 113 13.78 -9.86 -16.07
CA PRO A 113 14.75 -9.61 -17.15
C PRO A 113 14.23 -8.52 -18.11
N ASN A 114 15.09 -7.60 -18.57
CA ASN A 114 14.86 -6.67 -19.69
C ASN A 114 13.48 -5.97 -19.77
N ARG A 115 12.89 -5.64 -18.61
CA ARG A 115 11.63 -4.92 -18.51
C ARG A 115 11.84 -3.50 -17.99
N PHE A 116 10.97 -2.58 -18.38
CA PHE A 116 11.09 -1.17 -18.04
C PHE A 116 9.73 -0.67 -17.55
N LEU A 117 9.64 -0.35 -16.26
CA LEU A 117 8.43 0.22 -15.66
C LEU A 117 8.47 1.74 -15.84
N ILE A 118 7.50 2.28 -16.58
CA ILE A 118 7.38 3.69 -16.92
C ILE A 118 6.18 4.25 -16.18
N GLY A 119 6.38 5.36 -15.46
CA GLY A 119 5.30 5.98 -14.72
C GLY A 119 5.65 7.39 -14.23
N ALA A 120 4.73 8.06 -13.54
CA ALA A 120 3.31 7.70 -13.44
C ALA A 120 2.42 8.91 -13.77
N THR A 121 1.19 8.63 -14.20
CA THR A 121 0.13 9.65 -14.19
C THR A 121 -0.26 10.00 -12.74
N SER A 122 -1.07 11.04 -12.55
CA SER A 122 -1.56 11.43 -11.24
C SER A 122 -2.96 12.00 -11.35
N GLU A 123 -3.94 11.30 -10.79
CA GLU A 123 -5.34 11.71 -10.75
C GLU A 123 -5.83 11.74 -9.29
N PHE A 124 -6.11 12.94 -8.79
CA PHE A 124 -6.55 13.16 -7.41
C PHE A 124 -8.00 12.70 -7.21
N ASN A 125 -8.31 12.23 -6.00
CA ASN A 125 -9.63 11.71 -5.61
C ASN A 125 -10.10 10.51 -6.43
N ASN A 126 -9.18 9.79 -7.06
CA ASN A 126 -9.45 8.52 -7.73
C ASN A 126 -8.82 7.37 -6.93
N TYR A 127 -9.65 6.36 -6.58
CA TYR A 127 -9.29 5.22 -5.73
C TYR A 127 -9.36 3.87 -6.48
N SER A 128 -9.48 3.92 -7.81
CA SER A 128 -9.73 2.77 -8.69
C SER A 128 -8.61 2.49 -9.68
#